data_AF-A0A554FUC0-F1
#
_entry.id   AF-A0A554FUC0-F1
#
_cell.length_a   1.000
_cell.length_b   1.000
_cell.length_c   1.000
_cell.angle_alpha   90.00
_cell.angle_beta   90.00
_cell.angle_gamma   90.00
#
_symmetry.space_group_name_H-M   'P 1'
#
loop_
_entity.id
_entity.type
_entity.pdbx_description
1 polymer ?
#
loop_
_entity_poly.entity_id
_entity_poly.type
_entity_poly.pdbx_seq_one_letter_code
_entity_poly.pdbx_strand_id
1 'polypeptide(L)'
;MPLKRPLPALMGGVSLSVLASLGAVAYQHLRTDALEARLLREVNTLIHAEHPRPSHVIPSRPGTFGDALSPLLPTLLRQTHDTPAPTAQEAALREAVTEGRAPVTDLPATCREALEQGRPLMRQVLAATHAEGGGLPEDLRPLSGPDMSRRDALTQALRQVMEQAALETRLQVARGEADGAVDTCVDALALGRELALGGGLVGQRLSAQGYARTWRACADALDAASLVRKRRAISQLTRLHEGFPPVSLTLHEEAVASQLVAFRDLLSDDARSQLPPTWFDAPPLPGALSRRHQWRQWVEDADRLRAVVDQPSEERRRALESLDAQKATERFRHAEAPAVRLSPEDAEALDLRALRSEALIALAEVDAARAEKGQWPRALMTRTTSLVLEPVDDAQVVIRSCVRGLTPEALLVTADRPAALQQVRDQP
;
A
#
# COMPACT_ATOMS: atom_id res chain seq x y z
N MET A 1 36.05 -20.37 75.23
CA MET A 1 36.51 -20.28 73.83
C MET A 1 35.33 -19.85 72.95
N PRO A 2 35.26 -18.59 72.46
CA PRO A 2 34.18 -18.19 71.58
C PRO A 2 34.55 -18.50 70.12
N LEU A 3 33.81 -19.40 69.50
CA LEU A 3 33.81 -19.59 68.04
C LEU A 3 33.28 -18.30 67.39
N LYS A 4 34.18 -17.46 66.88
CA LYS A 4 33.86 -16.35 65.98
C LYS A 4 33.20 -16.93 64.72
N ARG A 5 31.87 -16.84 64.64
CA ARG A 5 31.09 -17.28 63.47
C ARG A 5 31.55 -16.52 62.22
N PRO A 6 31.86 -17.20 61.10
CA PRO A 6 32.29 -16.57 59.85
C PRO A 6 31.08 -16.07 59.04
N LEU A 7 30.25 -15.22 59.65
CA LEU A 7 29.13 -14.56 58.97
C LEU A 7 29.55 -13.68 57.77
N PRO A 8 30.68 -12.93 57.78
CA PRO A 8 31.04 -12.10 56.63
C PRO A 8 31.52 -12.89 55.41
N ALA A 9 32.11 -14.08 55.60
CA ALA A 9 32.58 -14.92 54.49
C ALA A 9 31.41 -15.60 53.74
N LEU A 10 30.36 -16.01 54.47
CA LEU A 10 29.13 -16.55 53.88
C LEU A 10 28.33 -15.49 53.12
N MET A 11 28.20 -14.28 53.68
CA MET A 11 27.57 -13.14 52.98
C MET A 11 28.31 -12.79 51.68
N GLY A 12 29.66 -12.75 51.71
CA GLY A 12 30.46 -12.47 50.51
C GLY A 12 30.34 -13.52 49.41
N GLY A 13 30.27 -14.81 49.77
CA GLY A 13 30.08 -15.90 48.81
C GLY A 13 28.69 -15.90 48.15
N VAL A 14 27.64 -15.59 48.92
CA VAL A 14 26.28 -15.44 48.37
C VAL A 14 26.18 -14.24 47.44
N SER A 15 26.75 -13.08 47.81
CA SER A 15 26.75 -11.90 46.94
C SER A 15 27.50 -12.12 45.64
N LEU A 16 28.67 -12.79 45.67
CA LEU A 16 29.42 -13.16 44.46
C LEU A 16 28.65 -14.13 43.57
N SER A 17 27.98 -15.13 44.16
CA SER A 17 27.17 -16.09 43.42
C SER A 17 25.96 -15.42 42.77
N VAL A 18 25.30 -14.48 43.46
CA VAL A 18 24.21 -13.67 42.91
C VAL A 18 24.71 -12.77 41.79
N LEU A 19 25.85 -12.09 41.94
CA LEU A 19 26.42 -11.26 40.88
C LEU A 19 26.85 -12.08 39.65
N ALA A 20 27.47 -13.25 39.86
CA ALA A 20 27.84 -14.15 38.77
C ALA A 20 26.60 -14.71 38.06
N SER A 21 25.54 -15.05 38.80
CA SER A 21 24.28 -15.51 38.23
C SER A 21 23.57 -14.40 37.45
N LEU A 22 23.51 -13.19 38.00
CA LEU A 22 23.00 -12.01 37.30
C LEU A 22 23.83 -11.68 36.06
N GLY A 23 25.16 -11.81 36.14
CA GLY A 23 26.07 -11.63 35.00
C GLY A 23 25.87 -12.67 33.90
N ALA A 24 25.68 -13.95 34.26
CA ALA A 24 25.39 -15.02 33.32
C ALA A 24 24.02 -14.85 32.66
N VAL A 25 23.00 -14.49 33.45
CA VAL A 25 21.65 -14.17 32.97
C VAL A 25 21.67 -12.95 32.05
N ALA A 26 22.37 -11.87 32.44
CA ALA A 26 22.55 -10.69 31.59
C ALA A 26 23.30 -11.04 30.29
N TYR A 27 24.36 -11.84 30.37
CA TYR A 27 25.10 -12.30 29.19
C TYR A 27 24.23 -13.13 28.24
N GLN A 28 23.46 -14.10 28.76
CA GLN A 28 22.50 -14.87 27.97
C GLN A 28 21.43 -13.95 27.35
N HIS A 29 20.88 -13.04 28.15
CA HIS A 29 19.99 -11.96 27.69
C HIS A 29 20.69 -10.87 26.90
N LEU A 30 21.96 -11.00 26.49
CA LEU A 30 22.63 -10.06 25.60
C LEU A 30 23.31 -10.75 24.41
N ARG A 31 23.16 -12.08 24.25
CA ARG A 31 23.55 -12.79 23.03
C ARG A 31 22.58 -12.53 21.88
N THR A 32 23.11 -12.18 20.73
CA THR A 32 22.36 -11.87 19.50
C THR A 32 22.41 -12.96 18.44
N ASP A 33 23.14 -14.06 18.67
CA ASP A 33 23.38 -15.12 17.66
C ASP A 33 22.08 -15.62 16.99
N ALA A 34 21.01 -15.83 17.78
CA ALA A 34 19.72 -16.25 17.25
C ALA A 34 19.00 -15.15 16.44
N LEU A 35 19.14 -13.88 16.86
CA LEU A 35 18.58 -12.74 16.13
C LEU A 35 19.32 -12.51 14.81
N GLU A 36 20.64 -12.64 14.84
CA GLU A 36 21.52 -12.56 13.67
C GLU A 36 21.16 -13.65 12.65
N ALA A 37 21.12 -14.92 13.08
CA ALA A 37 20.74 -16.04 12.22
C ALA A 37 19.31 -15.90 11.67
N ARG A 38 18.39 -15.33 12.45
CA ARG A 38 17.02 -15.03 12.00
C ARG A 38 17.03 -13.92 10.95
N LEU A 39 17.69 -12.80 11.22
CA LEU A 39 17.73 -11.64 10.32
C LEU A 39 18.31 -12.02 8.97
N LEU A 40 19.45 -12.73 8.92
CA LEU A 40 20.05 -13.17 7.65
C LEU A 40 19.11 -14.07 6.84
N ARG A 41 18.42 -15.00 7.51
CA ARG A 41 17.45 -15.89 6.85
C ARG A 41 16.28 -15.10 6.29
N GLU A 42 15.73 -14.17 7.05
CA GLU A 42 14.62 -13.32 6.65
C GLU A 42 15.01 -12.39 5.49
N VAL A 43 16.19 -11.76 5.55
CA VAL A 43 16.75 -10.94 4.46
C VAL A 43 16.90 -11.77 3.19
N ASN A 44 17.53 -12.95 3.26
CA ASN A 44 17.70 -13.81 2.09
C ASN A 44 16.36 -14.26 1.51
N THR A 45 15.37 -14.56 2.37
CA THR A 45 14.03 -14.95 1.93
C THR A 45 13.32 -13.81 1.20
N LEU A 46 13.38 -12.60 1.75
CA LEU A 46 12.65 -11.45 1.21
C LEU A 46 13.29 -10.86 -0.05
N ILE A 47 14.62 -10.88 -0.18
CA ILE A 47 15.31 -10.41 -1.40
C ILE A 47 14.92 -11.26 -2.62
N HIS A 48 14.76 -12.57 -2.42
CA HIS A 48 14.41 -13.52 -3.48
C HIS A 48 12.91 -13.85 -3.50
N ALA A 49 12.08 -13.11 -2.76
CA ALA A 49 10.66 -13.35 -2.74
C ALA A 49 10.03 -13.05 -4.11
N GLU A 50 9.24 -14.00 -4.59
CA GLU A 50 8.33 -13.76 -5.71
C GLU A 50 7.05 -13.09 -5.21
N HIS A 51 6.42 -12.29 -6.06
CA HIS A 51 5.16 -11.60 -5.76
C HIS A 51 4.04 -12.09 -6.69
N PRO A 52 3.54 -13.33 -6.51
CA PRO A 52 2.48 -13.87 -7.33
C PRO A 52 1.18 -13.10 -7.12
N ARG A 53 0.47 -12.79 -8.21
CA ARG A 53 -0.81 -12.10 -8.18
C ARG A 53 -1.64 -12.38 -9.44
N PRO A 54 -2.99 -12.35 -9.38
CA PRO A 54 -3.81 -12.42 -10.57
C PRO A 54 -3.55 -11.20 -11.49
N SER A 55 -3.14 -11.43 -12.75
CA SER A 55 -3.07 -10.35 -13.72
C SER A 55 -4.46 -9.83 -14.05
N HIS A 56 -4.66 -8.51 -14.05
CA HIS A 56 -5.96 -7.93 -14.36
C HIS A 56 -6.28 -7.98 -15.86
N VAL A 57 -5.29 -8.19 -16.72
CA VAL A 57 -5.46 -8.33 -18.18
C VAL A 57 -5.24 -9.76 -18.66
N ILE A 58 -5.91 -10.13 -19.76
CA ILE A 58 -5.77 -11.43 -20.43
C ILE A 58 -5.70 -11.18 -21.94
N PRO A 59 -4.68 -11.68 -22.66
CA PRO A 59 -3.47 -12.33 -22.12
C PRO A 59 -2.59 -11.34 -21.34
N SER A 60 -1.87 -11.85 -20.34
CA SER A 60 -0.87 -11.09 -19.59
C SER A 60 0.45 -10.96 -20.36
N ARG A 61 1.26 -9.96 -20.00
CA ARG A 61 2.61 -9.79 -20.54
C ARG A 61 3.61 -10.66 -19.75
N PRO A 62 4.52 -11.39 -20.41
CA PRO A 62 5.54 -12.19 -19.72
C PRO A 62 6.42 -11.35 -18.79
N GLY A 63 6.82 -11.94 -17.65
CA GLY A 63 7.73 -11.34 -16.67
C GLY A 63 7.02 -10.63 -15.51
N THR A 64 7.77 -9.80 -14.77
CA THR A 64 7.24 -9.07 -13.61
C THR A 64 7.01 -7.59 -13.91
N PHE A 65 6.17 -6.93 -13.11
CA PHE A 65 6.03 -5.48 -13.13
C PHE A 65 7.38 -4.78 -12.93
N GLY A 66 8.20 -5.28 -12.00
CA GLY A 66 9.54 -4.76 -11.73
C GLY A 66 10.44 -4.78 -12.96
N ASP A 67 10.44 -5.87 -13.72
CA ASP A 67 11.23 -5.99 -14.95
C ASP A 67 10.76 -5.00 -16.03
N ALA A 68 9.44 -4.85 -16.18
CA ALA A 68 8.83 -3.95 -17.15
C ALA A 68 9.02 -2.47 -16.79
N LEU A 69 9.04 -2.12 -15.50
CA LEU A 69 9.20 -0.76 -15.00
C LEU A 69 10.66 -0.31 -14.95
N SER A 70 11.59 -1.21 -14.62
CA SER A 70 13.03 -0.92 -14.48
C SER A 70 13.64 -0.06 -15.60
N PRO A 71 13.42 -0.34 -16.90
CA PRO A 71 13.98 0.49 -17.97
C PRO A 71 13.37 1.90 -18.05
N LEU A 72 12.22 2.15 -17.42
CA LEU A 72 11.53 3.45 -17.43
C LEU A 72 11.99 4.38 -16.30
N LEU A 73 12.63 3.85 -15.24
CA LEU A 73 13.00 4.60 -14.05
C LEU A 73 13.86 5.84 -14.32
N PRO A 74 14.92 5.79 -15.18
CA PRO A 74 15.74 6.97 -15.44
C PRO A 74 14.94 8.12 -16.10
N THR A 75 14.01 7.77 -17.00
CA THR A 75 13.16 8.74 -17.68
C THR A 75 12.12 9.33 -16.73
N LEU A 76 11.55 8.50 -15.84
CA LEU A 76 10.63 8.95 -14.79
C LEU A 76 11.28 9.97 -13.87
N LEU A 77 12.48 9.67 -13.36
CA LEU A 77 13.22 10.59 -12.49
C LEU A 77 13.51 11.92 -13.18
N ARG A 78 13.95 11.87 -14.44
CA ARG A 78 14.23 13.09 -15.21
C ARG A 78 12.96 13.93 -15.39
N GLN A 79 11.86 13.31 -15.83
CA GLN A 79 10.60 14.03 -16.04
C GLN A 79 10.08 14.68 -14.74
N THR A 80 10.16 13.98 -13.61
CA THR A 80 9.74 14.52 -12.32
C THR A 80 10.65 15.66 -11.85
N HIS A 81 11.95 15.61 -12.15
CA HIS A 81 12.87 16.70 -11.82
C HIS A 81 12.66 17.95 -12.70
N ASP A 82 12.40 17.73 -13.99
CA ASP A 82 12.22 18.81 -14.97
C ASP A 82 10.83 19.47 -14.88
N THR A 83 9.85 18.80 -14.24
CA THR A 83 8.50 19.35 -14.06
C THR A 83 8.52 20.36 -12.91
N PRO A 84 8.26 21.67 -13.17
CA PRO A 84 8.18 22.65 -12.10
C PRO A 84 7.02 22.33 -11.15
N ALA A 85 7.25 22.53 -9.84
CA ALA A 85 6.22 22.32 -8.84
C ALA A 85 5.04 23.27 -9.11
N PRO A 86 3.79 22.76 -9.12
CA PRO A 86 2.62 23.61 -9.29
C PRO A 86 2.50 24.56 -8.10
N THR A 87 1.95 25.75 -8.34
CA THR A 87 1.54 26.63 -7.25
C THR A 87 0.46 25.96 -6.39
N ALA A 88 0.30 26.40 -5.13
CA ALA A 88 -0.73 25.84 -4.25
C ALA A 88 -2.14 25.96 -4.84
N GLN A 89 -2.42 27.05 -5.57
CA GLN A 89 -3.69 27.26 -6.25
C GLN A 89 -3.88 26.28 -7.42
N GLU A 90 -2.86 26.09 -8.26
CA GLU A 90 -2.92 25.12 -9.36
C GLU A 90 -3.08 23.69 -8.83
N ALA A 91 -2.37 23.34 -7.75
CA ALA A 91 -2.48 22.04 -7.11
C ALA A 91 -3.92 21.79 -6.61
N ALA A 92 -4.53 22.78 -5.93
CA ALA A 92 -5.90 22.69 -5.44
C ALA A 92 -6.94 22.60 -6.57
N LEU A 93 -6.78 23.38 -7.65
CA LEU A 93 -7.65 23.29 -8.82
C LEU A 93 -7.54 21.94 -9.51
N ARG A 94 -6.31 21.44 -9.70
CA ARG A 94 -6.05 20.11 -10.28
C ARG A 94 -6.67 19.00 -9.45
N GLU A 95 -6.56 19.08 -8.12
CA GLU A 95 -7.19 18.15 -7.19
C GLU A 95 -8.72 18.21 -7.30
N ALA A 96 -9.31 19.41 -7.31
CA ALA A 96 -10.75 19.59 -7.48
C ALA A 96 -11.28 19.01 -8.80
N VAL A 97 -10.55 19.17 -9.91
CA VAL A 97 -10.88 18.56 -11.20
C VAL A 97 -10.76 17.03 -11.14
N THR A 98 -9.66 16.52 -10.55
CA THR A 98 -9.42 15.08 -10.42
C THR A 98 -10.51 14.39 -9.61
N GLU A 99 -10.97 15.03 -8.54
CA GLU A 99 -12.03 14.56 -7.66
C GLU A 99 -13.44 14.89 -8.16
N GLY A 100 -13.58 15.51 -9.35
CA GLY A 100 -14.89 15.82 -9.94
C GLY A 100 -15.65 16.94 -9.23
N ARG A 101 -15.00 17.71 -8.35
CA ARG A 101 -15.56 18.91 -7.70
C ARG A 101 -15.55 20.14 -8.61
N ALA A 102 -14.72 20.14 -9.65
CA ALA A 102 -14.64 21.19 -10.65
C ALA A 102 -14.67 20.59 -12.07
N PRO A 103 -15.23 21.29 -13.07
CA PRO A 103 -15.22 20.82 -14.46
C PRO A 103 -13.81 20.84 -15.05
N VAL A 104 -13.55 19.98 -16.04
CA VAL A 104 -12.24 19.90 -16.71
C VAL A 104 -11.83 21.20 -17.43
N THR A 105 -12.79 22.09 -17.70
CA THR A 105 -12.54 23.42 -18.27
C THR A 105 -11.75 24.34 -17.34
N ASP A 106 -11.83 24.08 -16.02
CA ASP A 106 -11.15 24.87 -14.99
C ASP A 106 -9.70 24.41 -14.77
N LEU A 107 -9.28 23.35 -15.47
CA LEU A 107 -7.93 22.80 -15.38
C LEU A 107 -6.91 23.83 -15.91
N PRO A 108 -5.92 24.24 -15.08
CA PRO A 108 -4.88 25.17 -15.51
C PRO A 108 -4.16 24.68 -16.78
N ALA A 109 -3.79 25.61 -17.66
CA ALA A 109 -3.09 25.30 -18.91
C ALA A 109 -1.77 24.54 -18.65
N THR A 110 -1.01 24.97 -17.63
CA THR A 110 0.22 24.32 -17.16
C THR A 110 0.01 22.85 -16.80
N CYS A 111 -1.11 22.52 -16.14
CA CYS A 111 -1.46 21.14 -15.80
C CYS A 111 -1.82 20.30 -17.03
N ARG A 112 -2.50 20.90 -18.02
CA ARG A 112 -2.81 20.23 -19.30
C ARG A 112 -1.55 19.94 -20.09
N GLU A 113 -0.68 20.93 -20.25
CA GLU A 113 0.59 20.77 -20.96
C GLU A 113 1.49 19.73 -20.29
N ALA A 114 1.61 19.76 -18.96
CA ALA A 114 2.38 18.77 -18.20
C ALA A 114 1.82 17.35 -18.36
N LEU A 115 0.48 17.19 -18.39
CA LEU A 115 -0.14 15.91 -18.67
C LEU A 115 0.14 15.45 -20.11
N GLU A 116 0.01 16.32 -21.10
CA GLU A 116 0.26 15.99 -22.50
C GLU A 116 1.70 15.55 -22.75
N GLN A 117 2.66 16.26 -22.15
CA GLN A 117 4.09 15.91 -22.20
C GLN A 117 4.38 14.58 -21.51
N GLY A 118 3.78 14.34 -20.33
CA GLY A 118 3.99 13.11 -19.55
C GLY A 118 3.20 11.89 -20.01
N ARG A 119 2.15 12.08 -20.81
CA ARG A 119 1.21 11.03 -21.23
C ARG A 119 1.88 9.80 -21.86
N PRO A 120 2.88 9.91 -22.76
CA PRO A 120 3.53 8.73 -23.33
C PRO A 120 4.24 7.87 -22.28
N LEU A 121 4.91 8.48 -21.31
CA LEU A 121 5.61 7.77 -20.24
C LEU A 121 4.61 7.18 -19.25
N MET A 122 3.59 7.94 -18.85
CA MET A 122 2.50 7.46 -18.01
C MET A 122 1.88 6.18 -18.59
N ARG A 123 1.54 6.17 -19.88
CA ARG A 123 0.97 4.98 -20.55
C ARG A 123 1.92 3.79 -20.54
N GLN A 124 3.24 4.01 -20.69
CA GLN A 124 4.23 2.92 -20.61
C GLN A 124 4.31 2.33 -19.20
N VAL A 125 4.26 3.18 -18.16
CA VAL A 125 4.23 2.72 -16.76
C VAL A 125 2.95 1.97 -16.45
N LEU A 126 1.80 2.47 -16.89
CA LEU A 126 0.52 1.78 -16.74
C LEU A 126 0.51 0.43 -17.47
N ALA A 127 1.04 0.37 -18.69
CA ALA A 127 1.18 -0.89 -19.43
C ALA A 127 2.15 -1.88 -18.77
N ALA A 128 3.10 -1.43 -17.93
CA ALA A 128 3.95 -2.34 -17.17
C ALA A 128 3.13 -3.18 -16.16
N THR A 129 2.00 -2.65 -15.67
CA THR A 129 1.11 -3.38 -14.73
C THR A 129 0.47 -4.63 -15.35
N HIS A 130 0.50 -4.75 -16.68
CA HIS A 130 -0.04 -5.89 -17.43
C HIS A 130 0.81 -7.16 -17.32
N ALA A 131 1.96 -7.09 -16.64
CA ALA A 131 2.83 -8.22 -16.37
C ALA A 131 2.10 -9.39 -15.67
N GLU A 132 2.64 -10.60 -15.83
CA GLU A 132 2.19 -11.83 -15.17
C GLU A 132 2.40 -11.74 -13.65
N GLY A 133 3.63 -11.43 -13.24
CA GLY A 133 4.01 -11.28 -11.83
C GLY A 133 4.00 -9.82 -11.35
N GLY A 134 3.81 -9.64 -10.05
CA GLY A 134 4.01 -8.34 -9.41
C GLY A 134 5.45 -8.12 -8.95
N GLY A 135 5.62 -7.21 -8.00
CA GLY A 135 6.91 -6.89 -7.39
C GLY A 135 7.54 -5.64 -7.98
N LEU A 136 8.28 -4.92 -7.14
CA LEU A 136 8.93 -3.67 -7.53
C LEU A 136 10.35 -3.89 -8.06
N PRO A 137 10.87 -2.96 -8.88
CA PRO A 137 12.30 -2.86 -9.17
C PRO A 137 13.11 -2.79 -7.88
N GLU A 138 14.35 -3.28 -7.92
CA GLU A 138 15.24 -3.30 -6.75
C GLU A 138 15.29 -1.93 -6.06
N ASP A 139 15.55 -0.83 -6.76
CA ASP A 139 15.63 0.52 -6.18
C ASP A 139 14.42 0.97 -5.31
N LEU A 140 13.26 0.34 -5.49
CA LEU A 140 12.02 0.67 -4.79
C LEU A 140 11.69 -0.27 -3.62
N ARG A 141 12.39 -1.40 -3.48
CA ARG A 141 12.15 -2.34 -2.39
C ARG A 141 12.75 -1.81 -1.07
N PRO A 142 12.15 -2.11 0.09
CA PRO A 142 12.68 -1.71 1.40
C PRO A 142 14.11 -2.21 1.68
N LEU A 143 14.47 -3.39 1.15
CA LEU A 143 15.73 -4.09 1.44
C LEU A 143 16.93 -3.72 0.55
N SER A 144 16.77 -2.77 -0.36
CA SER A 144 17.77 -2.50 -1.41
C SER A 144 18.97 -1.67 -0.95
N GLY A 145 18.94 -1.18 0.29
CA GLY A 145 20.02 -0.42 0.90
C GLY A 145 19.53 0.82 1.63
N PRO A 146 20.45 1.59 2.22
CA PRO A 146 20.15 2.77 3.02
C PRO A 146 19.93 4.06 2.20
N ASP A 147 20.08 4.04 0.87
CA ASP A 147 19.82 5.22 0.03
C ASP A 147 18.32 5.52 -0.07
N MET A 148 17.85 6.32 0.90
CA MET A 148 16.46 6.78 0.95
C MET A 148 16.16 7.83 -0.12
N SER A 149 17.16 8.60 -0.56
CA SER A 149 16.96 9.75 -1.44
C SER A 149 16.46 9.35 -2.83
N ARG A 150 17.06 8.31 -3.41
CA ARG A 150 16.64 7.76 -4.70
C ARG A 150 15.26 7.11 -4.61
N ARG A 151 15.00 6.36 -3.54
CA ARG A 151 13.70 5.71 -3.29
C ARG A 151 12.59 6.75 -3.16
N ASP A 152 12.84 7.84 -2.44
CA ASP A 152 11.88 8.93 -2.25
C ASP A 152 11.59 9.64 -3.58
N ALA A 153 12.61 9.88 -4.41
CA ALA A 153 12.44 10.46 -5.74
C ALA A 153 11.63 9.57 -6.68
N LEU A 154 11.87 8.25 -6.66
CA LEU A 154 11.10 7.28 -7.46
C LEU A 154 9.66 7.16 -6.97
N THR A 155 9.46 7.14 -5.66
CA THR A 155 8.15 7.19 -5.01
C THR A 155 7.37 8.43 -5.46
N GLN A 156 8.03 9.58 -5.49
CA GLN A 156 7.45 10.83 -5.96
C GLN A 156 7.03 10.76 -7.44
N ALA A 157 7.89 10.19 -8.28
CA ALA A 157 7.60 10.03 -9.70
C ALA A 157 6.40 9.11 -9.95
N LEU A 158 6.30 7.99 -9.23
CA LEU A 158 5.17 7.06 -9.32
C LEU A 158 3.87 7.66 -8.80
N ARG A 159 3.94 8.48 -7.74
CA ARG A 159 2.81 9.29 -7.28
C ARG A 159 2.31 10.23 -8.38
N GLN A 160 3.22 10.93 -9.07
CA GLN A 160 2.87 11.80 -10.19
C GLN A 160 2.19 11.03 -11.33
N VAL A 161 2.64 9.82 -11.66
CA VAL A 161 2.00 8.97 -12.67
C VAL A 161 0.55 8.64 -12.29
N MET A 162 0.29 8.28 -11.02
CA MET A 162 -1.09 8.02 -10.56
C MET A 162 -1.98 9.27 -10.64
N GLU A 163 -1.45 10.44 -10.25
CA GLU A 163 -2.16 11.72 -10.39
C GLU A 163 -2.49 12.05 -11.84
N GLN A 164 -1.53 11.85 -12.75
CA GLN A 164 -1.71 12.05 -14.18
C GLN A 164 -2.76 11.08 -14.76
N ALA A 165 -2.76 9.82 -14.33
CA ALA A 165 -3.72 8.82 -14.81
C ALA A 165 -5.15 9.12 -14.34
N ALA A 166 -5.31 9.59 -13.08
CA ALA A 166 -6.60 10.04 -12.57
C ALA A 166 -7.14 11.24 -13.38
N LEU A 167 -6.25 12.19 -13.71
CA LEU A 167 -6.60 13.35 -14.51
C LEU A 167 -6.92 13.01 -15.98
N GLU A 168 -6.14 12.12 -16.61
CA GLU A 168 -6.42 11.63 -17.96
C GLU A 168 -7.78 10.92 -18.01
N THR A 169 -8.10 10.09 -17.01
CA THR A 169 -9.41 9.42 -16.90
C THR A 169 -10.54 10.46 -16.93
N ARG A 170 -10.41 11.56 -16.16
CA ARG A 170 -11.39 12.66 -16.16
C ARG A 170 -11.54 13.33 -17.52
N LEU A 171 -10.43 13.59 -18.20
CA LEU A 171 -10.45 14.19 -19.54
C LEU A 171 -11.10 13.27 -20.58
N GLN A 172 -10.85 11.97 -20.50
CA GLN A 172 -11.47 10.98 -21.38
C GLN A 172 -12.99 10.91 -21.17
N VAL A 173 -13.46 10.85 -19.92
CA VAL A 173 -14.90 10.91 -19.61
C VAL A 173 -15.53 12.18 -20.16
N ALA A 174 -14.90 13.35 -19.96
CA ALA A 174 -15.42 14.62 -20.46
C ALA A 174 -15.47 14.71 -22.00
N ARG A 175 -14.64 13.93 -22.71
CA ARG A 175 -14.64 13.83 -24.18
C ARG A 175 -15.62 12.77 -24.72
N GLY A 176 -16.32 12.04 -23.84
CA GLY A 176 -17.17 10.92 -24.23
C GLY A 176 -16.41 9.62 -24.54
N GLU A 177 -15.14 9.53 -24.14
CA GLU A 177 -14.26 8.37 -24.33
C GLU A 177 -14.32 7.43 -23.10
N ALA A 178 -15.52 7.13 -22.60
CA ALA A 178 -15.71 6.43 -21.33
C ALA A 178 -15.03 5.05 -21.27
N ASP A 179 -15.10 4.26 -22.35
CA ASP A 179 -14.45 2.93 -22.37
C ASP A 179 -12.93 3.02 -22.23
N GLY A 180 -12.30 4.01 -22.88
CA GLY A 180 -10.87 4.28 -22.73
C GLY A 180 -10.51 4.86 -21.37
N ALA A 181 -11.43 5.63 -20.77
CA ALA A 181 -11.29 6.10 -19.39
C ALA A 181 -11.25 4.93 -18.39
N VAL A 182 -12.10 3.91 -18.58
CA VAL A 182 -12.08 2.70 -17.74
C VAL A 182 -10.75 1.96 -17.88
N ASP A 183 -10.18 1.86 -19.09
CA ASP A 183 -8.86 1.23 -19.28
C ASP A 183 -7.76 1.96 -18.50
N THR A 184 -7.66 3.28 -18.66
CA THR A 184 -6.68 4.10 -17.92
C THR A 184 -6.86 3.98 -16.42
N CYS A 185 -8.10 4.00 -15.93
CA CYS A 185 -8.40 4.00 -14.51
C CYS A 185 -8.12 2.63 -13.87
N VAL A 186 -8.45 1.53 -14.55
CA VAL A 186 -8.14 0.16 -14.10
C VAL A 186 -6.64 -0.04 -14.03
N ASP A 187 -5.87 0.43 -15.02
CA ASP A 187 -4.41 0.34 -14.98
C ASP A 187 -3.79 1.21 -13.88
N ALA A 188 -4.39 2.37 -13.57
CA ALA A 188 -3.95 3.21 -12.44
C ALA A 188 -4.19 2.52 -11.09
N LEU A 189 -5.32 1.83 -10.93
CA LEU A 189 -5.59 0.99 -9.75
C LEU A 189 -4.62 -0.20 -9.69
N ALA A 190 -4.29 -0.80 -10.83
CA ALA A 190 -3.28 -1.85 -10.93
C ALA A 190 -1.91 -1.36 -10.46
N LEU A 191 -1.49 -0.16 -10.88
CA LEU A 191 -0.25 0.47 -10.39
C LEU A 191 -0.29 0.62 -8.86
N GLY A 192 -1.42 1.06 -8.29
CA GLY A 192 -1.61 1.12 -6.85
C GLY A 192 -1.41 -0.25 -6.16
N ARG A 193 -1.87 -1.35 -6.75
CA ARG A 193 -1.60 -2.71 -6.25
C ARG A 193 -0.12 -3.07 -6.35
N GLU A 194 0.53 -2.77 -7.48
CA GLU A 194 1.96 -3.08 -7.65
C GLU A 194 2.83 -2.35 -6.63
N LEU A 195 2.50 -1.10 -6.27
CA LEU A 195 3.20 -0.35 -5.23
C LEU A 195 3.08 -1.02 -3.85
N ALA A 196 1.94 -1.65 -3.56
CA ALA A 196 1.77 -2.42 -2.32
C ALA A 196 2.57 -3.73 -2.32
N LEU A 197 2.83 -4.32 -3.49
CA LEU A 197 3.56 -5.58 -3.65
C LEU A 197 5.08 -5.36 -3.62
N GLY A 198 5.67 -5.47 -2.42
CA GLY A 198 7.13 -5.36 -2.22
C GLY A 198 7.65 -3.94 -2.03
N GLY A 199 6.77 -2.97 -1.82
CA GLY A 199 7.11 -1.57 -1.52
C GLY A 199 7.10 -1.22 -0.04
N GLY A 200 6.91 -2.19 0.86
CA GLY A 200 6.78 -1.93 2.29
C GLY A 200 5.62 -0.98 2.63
N LEU A 201 5.68 -0.36 3.80
CA LEU A 201 4.60 0.49 4.32
C LEU A 201 4.46 1.76 3.49
N VAL A 202 5.57 2.29 2.95
CA VAL A 202 5.54 3.40 2.00
C VAL A 202 4.72 3.03 0.76
N GLY A 203 4.96 1.86 0.18
CA GLY A 203 4.20 1.31 -0.95
C GLY A 203 2.70 1.15 -0.64
N GLN A 204 2.36 0.63 0.54
CA GLN A 204 0.97 0.51 1.02
C GLN A 204 0.28 1.88 1.15
N ARG A 205 0.98 2.89 1.70
CA ARG A 205 0.46 4.26 1.80
C ARG A 205 0.22 4.88 0.44
N LEU A 206 1.18 4.75 -0.48
CA LEU A 206 1.03 5.23 -1.86
C LEU A 206 -0.13 4.54 -2.58
N SER A 207 -0.29 3.24 -2.36
CA SER A 207 -1.41 2.46 -2.87
C SER A 207 -2.75 3.02 -2.40
N ALA A 208 -2.90 3.22 -1.08
CA ALA A 208 -4.13 3.76 -0.50
C ALA A 208 -4.43 5.19 -0.96
N GLN A 209 -3.42 6.06 -1.03
CA GLN A 209 -3.54 7.42 -1.55
C GLN A 209 -3.88 7.45 -3.05
N GLY A 210 -3.24 6.57 -3.84
CA GLY A 210 -3.51 6.40 -5.26
C GLY A 210 -4.97 6.02 -5.50
N TYR A 211 -5.48 5.03 -4.77
CA TYR A 211 -6.90 4.66 -4.79
C TYR A 211 -7.80 5.81 -4.38
N ALA A 212 -7.48 6.53 -3.30
CA ALA A 212 -8.29 7.67 -2.87
C ALA A 212 -8.47 8.71 -3.98
N ARG A 213 -7.40 8.99 -4.74
CA ARG A 213 -7.40 9.99 -5.83
C ARG A 213 -8.05 9.51 -7.13
N THR A 214 -7.86 8.24 -7.49
CA THR A 214 -8.40 7.69 -8.74
C THR A 214 -9.86 7.28 -8.61
N TRP A 215 -10.29 6.88 -7.40
CA TRP A 215 -11.57 6.21 -7.15
C TRP A 215 -12.77 6.92 -7.78
N ARG A 216 -12.91 8.24 -7.60
CA ARG A 216 -14.07 8.96 -8.14
C ARG A 216 -14.03 9.09 -9.66
N ALA A 217 -12.85 9.29 -10.24
CA ALA A 217 -12.68 9.28 -11.69
C ALA A 217 -12.99 7.88 -12.29
N CYS A 218 -12.60 6.81 -11.59
CA CYS A 218 -12.95 5.43 -11.97
C CYS A 218 -14.46 5.20 -11.93
N ALA A 219 -15.14 5.66 -10.87
CA ALA A 219 -16.58 5.51 -10.73
C ALA A 219 -17.34 6.20 -11.86
N ASP A 220 -16.98 7.46 -12.17
CA ASP A 220 -17.63 8.22 -13.25
C ASP A 220 -17.32 7.62 -14.64
N ALA A 221 -16.12 7.07 -14.83
CA ALA A 221 -15.78 6.34 -16.06
C ALA A 221 -16.60 5.06 -16.20
N LEU A 222 -16.78 4.29 -15.12
CA LEU A 222 -17.56 3.06 -15.12
C LEU A 222 -19.04 3.34 -15.38
N ASP A 223 -19.64 4.33 -14.72
CA ASP A 223 -21.05 4.73 -14.91
C ASP A 223 -21.33 5.10 -16.38
N ALA A 224 -20.41 5.83 -17.02
CA ALA A 224 -20.53 6.27 -18.41
C ALA A 224 -20.12 5.21 -19.47
N ALA A 225 -19.53 4.09 -19.07
CA ALA A 225 -18.97 3.11 -20.01
C ALA A 225 -20.04 2.24 -20.70
N SER A 226 -19.67 1.60 -21.80
CA SER A 226 -20.54 0.63 -22.47
C SER A 226 -20.76 -0.61 -21.60
N LEU A 227 -21.92 -1.28 -21.74
CA LEU A 227 -22.21 -2.53 -21.03
C LEU A 227 -21.12 -3.61 -21.26
N VAL A 228 -20.59 -3.70 -22.48
CA VAL A 228 -19.51 -4.64 -22.81
C VAL A 228 -18.26 -4.33 -21.99
N ARG A 229 -17.90 -3.04 -21.88
CA ARG A 229 -16.75 -2.62 -21.09
C ARG A 229 -16.97 -2.82 -19.59
N LYS A 230 -18.16 -2.50 -19.06
CA LYS A 230 -18.55 -2.73 -17.65
C LYS A 230 -18.36 -4.20 -17.27
N ARG A 231 -18.86 -5.14 -18.08
CA ARG A 231 -18.68 -6.59 -17.84
C ARG A 231 -17.21 -7.01 -17.79
N ARG A 232 -16.38 -6.49 -18.70
CA ARG A 232 -14.93 -6.77 -18.66
C ARG A 232 -14.32 -6.20 -17.38
N ALA A 233 -14.66 -4.96 -17.03
CA ALA A 233 -14.15 -4.25 -15.86
C ALA A 233 -14.41 -5.00 -14.56
N ILE A 234 -15.60 -5.59 -14.38
CA ILE A 234 -15.93 -6.42 -13.21
C ILE A 234 -14.82 -7.47 -12.97
N SER A 235 -14.50 -8.28 -13.99
CA SER A 235 -13.46 -9.31 -13.86
C SER A 235 -12.06 -8.76 -13.57
N GLN A 236 -11.74 -7.57 -14.10
CA GLN A 236 -10.44 -6.93 -13.88
C GLN A 236 -10.34 -6.40 -12.46
N LEU A 237 -11.36 -5.68 -11.99
CA LEU A 237 -11.45 -5.11 -10.65
C LEU A 237 -11.47 -6.20 -9.58
N THR A 238 -12.15 -7.33 -9.80
CA THR A 238 -12.08 -8.49 -8.90
C THR A 238 -10.66 -9.04 -8.79
N ARG A 239 -9.96 -9.25 -9.92
CA ARG A 239 -8.56 -9.70 -9.92
C ARG A 239 -7.60 -8.70 -9.26
N LEU A 240 -7.88 -7.40 -9.39
CA LEU A 240 -7.12 -6.36 -8.68
C LEU A 240 -7.34 -6.44 -7.17
N HIS A 241 -8.60 -6.57 -6.74
CA HIS A 241 -8.98 -6.67 -5.33
C HIS A 241 -8.35 -7.90 -4.65
N GLU A 242 -8.39 -9.06 -5.32
CA GLU A 242 -7.79 -10.31 -4.83
C GLU A 242 -6.26 -10.29 -4.80
N GLY A 243 -5.62 -9.41 -5.58
CA GLY A 243 -4.17 -9.38 -5.77
C GLY A 243 -3.40 -8.53 -4.75
N PHE A 244 -4.04 -7.99 -3.71
CA PHE A 244 -3.35 -7.21 -2.68
C PHE A 244 -2.60 -8.10 -1.69
N PRO A 245 -1.37 -7.73 -1.26
CA PRO A 245 -0.67 -8.46 -0.23
C PRO A 245 -1.29 -8.22 1.16
N PRO A 246 -1.23 -9.20 2.07
CA PRO A 246 -1.60 -9.00 3.46
C PRO A 246 -0.69 -7.95 4.12
N VAL A 247 -1.23 -7.20 5.08
CA VAL A 247 -0.51 -6.12 5.77
C VAL A 247 0.61 -6.71 6.63
N SER A 248 0.45 -7.92 7.16
CA SER A 248 1.50 -8.61 7.92
C SER A 248 2.76 -8.90 7.09
N LEU A 249 2.64 -9.11 5.78
CA LEU A 249 3.78 -9.30 4.88
C LEU A 249 4.53 -7.98 4.71
N THR A 250 3.81 -6.88 4.47
CA THR A 250 4.42 -5.55 4.41
C THR A 250 5.16 -5.20 5.71
N LEU A 251 4.54 -5.45 6.86
CA LEU A 251 5.17 -5.19 8.15
C LEU A 251 6.35 -6.12 8.43
N HIS A 252 6.36 -7.31 7.83
CA HIS A 252 7.53 -8.18 7.86
C HIS A 252 8.71 -7.56 7.12
N GLU A 253 8.49 -7.10 5.88
CA GLU A 253 9.50 -6.42 5.06
C GLU A 253 10.08 -5.20 5.79
N GLU A 254 9.21 -4.35 6.35
CA GLU A 254 9.61 -3.16 7.09
C GLU A 254 10.36 -3.48 8.39
N ALA A 255 9.93 -4.51 9.12
CA ALA A 255 10.62 -4.94 10.33
C ALA A 255 12.04 -5.44 10.04
N VAL A 256 12.23 -6.18 8.94
CA VAL A 256 13.55 -6.67 8.52
C VAL A 256 14.42 -5.51 8.06
N ALA A 257 13.89 -4.62 7.20
CA ALA A 257 14.61 -3.44 6.75
C ALA A 257 15.01 -2.53 7.92
N SER A 258 14.10 -2.30 8.86
CA SER A 258 14.35 -1.50 10.07
C SER A 258 15.44 -2.12 10.96
N GLN A 259 15.48 -3.45 11.09
CA GLN A 259 16.55 -4.12 11.82
C GLN A 259 17.91 -3.93 11.15
N LEU A 260 18.00 -4.03 9.82
CA LEU A 260 19.24 -3.74 9.10
C LEU A 260 19.64 -2.26 9.23
N VAL A 261 18.68 -1.34 9.15
CA VAL A 261 18.95 0.09 9.35
C VAL A 261 19.50 0.37 10.74
N ALA A 262 18.90 -0.25 11.76
CA ALA A 262 19.13 0.10 13.15
C ALA A 262 20.13 -0.76 13.89
N PHE A 263 20.47 -1.98 13.45
CA PHE A 263 21.28 -2.95 14.22
C PHE A 263 22.37 -3.68 13.42
N ARG A 264 22.54 -3.39 12.12
CA ARG A 264 23.53 -4.09 11.28
C ARG A 264 24.97 -4.03 11.82
N ASP A 265 25.34 -2.97 12.53
CA ASP A 265 26.66 -2.81 13.15
C ASP A 265 26.87 -3.70 14.38
N LEU A 266 25.82 -4.36 14.88
CA LEU A 266 25.88 -5.35 15.95
C LEU A 266 26.07 -6.78 15.44
N LEU A 267 25.99 -7.00 14.12
CA LEU A 267 26.20 -8.29 13.48
C LEU A 267 27.68 -8.67 13.49
N SER A 268 27.97 -9.97 13.57
CA SER A 268 29.33 -10.48 13.36
C SER A 268 29.87 -10.14 11.96
N ASP A 269 31.19 -10.13 11.80
CA ASP A 269 31.83 -9.91 10.49
C ASP A 269 31.38 -10.93 9.45
N ASP A 270 31.21 -12.20 9.87
CA ASP A 270 30.72 -13.28 9.02
C ASP A 270 29.28 -13.01 8.55
N ALA A 271 28.38 -12.63 9.45
CA ALA A 271 27.02 -12.27 9.08
C ALA A 271 26.95 -11.03 8.18
N ARG A 272 27.76 -10.00 8.46
CA ARG A 272 27.82 -8.82 7.60
C ARG A 272 28.26 -9.18 6.18
N SER A 273 29.20 -10.10 6.02
CA SER A 273 29.66 -10.55 4.70
C SER A 273 28.57 -11.25 3.86
N GLN A 274 27.50 -11.73 4.50
CA GLN A 274 26.36 -12.38 3.83
C GLN A 274 25.26 -11.40 3.40
N LEU A 275 25.31 -10.13 3.83
CA LEU A 275 24.34 -9.12 3.41
C LEU A 275 24.66 -8.58 2.00
N PRO A 276 23.68 -8.02 1.27
CA PRO A 276 23.96 -7.34 0.02
C PRO A 276 24.97 -6.20 0.21
N PRO A 277 25.86 -5.94 -0.76
CA PRO A 277 26.91 -4.93 -0.62
C PRO A 277 26.42 -3.52 -0.28
N THR A 278 25.19 -3.18 -0.67
CA THR A 278 24.56 -1.89 -0.39
C THR A 278 24.39 -1.61 1.11
N TRP A 279 24.51 -2.61 1.98
CA TRP A 279 24.38 -2.48 3.44
C TRP A 279 25.69 -2.28 4.20
N PHE A 280 26.85 -2.27 3.52
CA PHE A 280 28.16 -2.28 4.18
C PHE A 280 28.62 -0.90 4.71
N ASP A 281 28.12 0.21 4.15
CA ASP A 281 28.69 1.56 4.33
C ASP A 281 28.14 2.36 5.53
N ALA A 282 28.20 1.79 6.73
CA ALA A 282 27.56 2.40 7.89
C ALA A 282 28.46 2.58 9.11
N PRO A 283 28.47 3.78 9.73
CA PRO A 283 29.20 3.98 10.97
C PRO A 283 28.56 3.17 12.11
N PRO A 284 29.37 2.60 13.02
CA PRO A 284 28.86 1.96 14.23
C PRO A 284 28.16 2.99 15.13
N LEU A 285 27.09 2.57 15.82
CA LEU A 285 26.36 3.45 16.74
C LEU A 285 26.71 3.13 18.20
N PRO A 286 26.77 4.13 19.09
CA PRO A 286 27.11 3.93 20.50
C PRO A 286 26.07 3.09 21.24
N GLY A 287 26.46 2.52 22.40
CA GLY A 287 25.51 1.83 23.30
C GLY A 287 25.16 0.40 22.89
N ALA A 288 26.14 -0.41 22.50
CA ALA A 288 25.90 -1.78 22.02
C ALA A 288 25.03 -2.64 22.96
N LEU A 289 25.23 -2.58 24.29
CA LEU A 289 24.47 -3.41 25.23
C LEU A 289 22.97 -3.03 25.28
N SER A 290 22.64 -1.74 25.38
CA SER A 290 21.25 -1.28 25.37
C SER A 290 20.58 -1.55 24.02
N ARG A 291 21.33 -1.41 22.92
CA ARG A 291 20.82 -1.70 21.58
C ARG A 291 20.56 -3.19 21.32
N ARG A 292 21.37 -4.10 21.88
CA ARG A 292 21.07 -5.55 21.83
C ARG A 292 19.78 -5.92 22.55
N HIS A 293 19.51 -5.27 23.68
CA HIS A 293 18.22 -5.41 24.37
C HIS A 293 17.07 -4.85 23.51
N GLN A 294 17.24 -3.64 22.98
CA GLN A 294 16.28 -2.99 22.09
C GLN A 294 15.97 -3.83 20.85
N TRP A 295 16.97 -4.47 20.24
CA TRP A 295 16.78 -5.32 19.07
C TRP A 295 15.82 -6.48 19.36
N ARG A 296 15.94 -7.16 20.50
CA ARG A 296 14.97 -8.22 20.87
C ARG A 296 13.56 -7.69 21.03
N GLN A 297 13.41 -6.57 21.74
CA GLN A 297 12.09 -5.97 21.94
C GLN A 297 11.45 -5.58 20.60
N TRP A 298 12.23 -5.00 19.68
CA TRP A 298 11.74 -4.67 18.34
C TRP A 298 11.26 -5.90 17.56
N VAL A 299 11.98 -7.02 17.64
CA VAL A 299 11.57 -8.27 16.99
C VAL A 299 10.29 -8.82 17.61
N GLU A 300 10.20 -8.85 18.94
CA GLU A 300 8.99 -9.30 19.65
C GLU A 300 7.77 -8.42 19.35
N ASP A 301 7.94 -7.10 19.35
CA ASP A 301 6.88 -6.14 19.05
C ASP A 301 6.41 -6.25 17.60
N ALA A 302 7.35 -6.42 16.66
CA ALA A 302 7.02 -6.65 15.26
C ALA A 302 6.23 -7.94 15.07
N ASP A 303 6.61 -9.04 15.74
CA ASP A 303 5.89 -10.31 15.67
C ASP A 303 4.48 -10.21 16.28
N ARG A 304 4.31 -9.51 17.40
CA ARG A 304 3.00 -9.25 18.01
C ARG A 304 2.09 -8.42 17.09
N LEU A 305 2.64 -7.37 16.48
CA LEU A 305 1.89 -6.54 15.54
C LEU A 305 1.46 -7.36 14.31
N ARG A 306 2.38 -8.13 13.71
CA ARG A 306 2.10 -8.97 12.54
C ARG A 306 1.01 -10.01 12.80
N ALA A 307 0.88 -10.51 14.04
CA ALA A 307 -0.14 -11.48 14.41
C ALA A 307 -1.58 -10.93 14.39
N VAL A 308 -1.76 -9.61 14.40
CA VAL A 308 -3.09 -8.99 14.56
C VAL A 308 -3.54 -8.11 13.39
N VAL A 309 -2.61 -7.66 12.54
CA VAL A 309 -2.87 -6.66 11.48
C VAL A 309 -3.73 -7.15 10.30
N ASP A 310 -3.83 -8.47 10.10
CA ASP A 310 -4.69 -9.04 9.06
C ASP A 310 -6.06 -9.49 9.60
N GLN A 311 -6.36 -9.22 10.87
CA GLN A 311 -7.69 -9.48 11.44
C GLN A 311 -8.74 -8.54 10.82
N PRO A 312 -10.04 -8.91 10.86
CA PRO A 312 -11.14 -8.03 10.47
C PRO A 312 -11.09 -6.68 11.22
N SER A 313 -11.52 -5.59 10.59
CA SER A 313 -11.29 -4.21 11.08
C SER A 313 -11.66 -3.97 12.56
N GLU A 314 -12.80 -4.46 13.04
CA GLU A 314 -13.22 -4.32 14.44
C GLU A 314 -12.38 -5.15 15.43
N GLU A 315 -11.92 -6.33 15.02
CA GLU A 315 -11.04 -7.19 15.83
C GLU A 315 -9.63 -6.61 15.86
N ARG A 316 -9.11 -6.24 14.69
CA ARG A 316 -7.81 -5.56 14.55
C ARG A 316 -7.74 -4.29 15.38
N ARG A 317 -8.76 -3.41 15.32
CA ARG A 317 -8.77 -2.17 16.11
C ARG A 317 -8.61 -2.45 17.60
N ARG A 318 -9.41 -3.37 18.14
CA ARG A 318 -9.35 -3.79 19.55
C ARG A 318 -7.99 -4.41 19.90
N ALA A 319 -7.43 -5.22 19.00
CA ALA A 319 -6.13 -5.83 19.20
C ALA A 319 -4.99 -4.79 19.21
N LEU A 320 -5.01 -3.82 18.28
CA LEU A 320 -4.06 -2.71 18.23
C LEU A 320 -4.15 -1.83 19.48
N GLU A 321 -5.37 -1.47 19.92
CA GLU A 321 -5.60 -0.75 21.18
C GLU A 321 -5.03 -1.52 22.39
N SER A 322 -5.20 -2.84 22.42
CA SER A 322 -4.63 -3.70 23.46
C SER A 322 -3.10 -3.72 23.43
N LEU A 323 -2.49 -3.75 22.25
CA LEU A 323 -1.03 -3.68 22.09
C LEU A 323 -0.49 -2.32 22.57
N ASP A 324 -1.17 -1.23 22.22
CA ASP A 324 -0.80 0.12 22.67
C ASP A 324 -0.94 0.28 24.19
N ALA A 325 -2.01 -0.26 24.78
CA ALA A 325 -2.21 -0.27 26.23
C ALA A 325 -1.12 -1.10 26.94
N GLN A 326 -0.76 -2.26 26.40
CA GLN A 326 0.33 -3.08 26.92
C GLN A 326 1.66 -2.30 26.90
N LYS A 327 2.01 -1.71 25.76
CA LYS A 327 3.21 -0.87 25.61
C LYS A 327 3.24 0.31 26.58
N ALA A 328 2.09 0.95 26.84
CA ALA A 328 2.00 2.06 27.79
C ALA A 328 2.39 1.66 29.23
N THR A 329 2.26 0.38 29.60
CA THR A 329 2.60 -0.15 30.94
C THR A 329 4.06 -0.57 31.08
N GLU A 330 4.82 -0.68 29.99
CA GLU A 330 6.22 -1.10 30.03
C GLU A 330 7.11 0.02 30.59
N ARG A 331 7.78 -0.25 31.72
CA ARG A 331 8.54 0.74 32.51
C ARG A 331 9.80 1.27 31.82
N PHE A 332 10.30 0.57 30.80
CA PHE A 332 11.47 0.97 30.01
C PHE A 332 11.01 1.29 28.59
N ARG A 333 10.60 2.55 28.38
CA ARG A 333 10.27 3.06 27.04
C ARG A 333 11.56 3.16 26.23
N HIS A 334 11.73 2.28 25.26
CA HIS A 334 12.70 2.49 24.19
C HIS A 334 11.99 3.09 22.98
N ALA A 335 12.72 3.86 22.17
CA ALA A 335 12.18 4.35 20.92
C ALA A 335 11.75 3.15 20.07
N GLU A 336 10.47 3.11 19.68
CA GLU A 336 9.97 2.19 18.66
C GLU A 336 10.77 2.41 17.36
N ALA A 337 10.88 1.38 16.53
CA ALA A 337 11.34 1.57 15.16
C ALA A 337 10.35 2.51 14.46
N PRO A 338 10.76 3.72 14.01
CA PRO A 338 9.83 4.66 13.39
C PRO A 338 9.12 4.09 12.16
N ALA A 339 9.75 3.12 11.48
CA ALA A 339 9.25 2.51 10.24
C ALA A 339 8.35 1.28 10.44
N VAL A 340 8.34 0.62 11.61
CA VAL A 340 7.46 -0.56 11.88
C VAL A 340 6.09 -0.13 12.39
N ARG A 341 5.88 1.16 12.63
CA ARG A 341 4.64 1.68 13.18
C ARG A 341 3.57 1.81 12.10
N LEU A 342 2.60 0.90 12.11
CA LEU A 342 1.32 1.11 11.44
C LEU A 342 0.52 2.11 12.26
N SER A 343 0.35 3.33 11.77
CA SER A 343 -0.49 4.31 12.48
C SER A 343 -1.97 3.95 12.34
N PRO A 344 -2.84 4.43 13.26
CA PRO A 344 -4.29 4.28 13.10
C PRO A 344 -4.79 4.84 11.75
N GLU A 345 -4.22 5.95 11.30
CA GLU A 345 -4.55 6.57 10.01
C GLU A 345 -4.12 5.68 8.83
N ASP A 346 -2.99 4.97 8.93
CA ASP A 346 -2.57 4.01 7.90
C ASP A 346 -3.54 2.82 7.83
N ALA A 347 -3.93 2.27 8.98
CA ALA A 347 -4.88 1.16 9.04
C ALA A 347 -6.24 1.56 8.45
N GLU A 348 -6.73 2.76 8.78
CA GLU A 348 -7.96 3.33 8.24
C GLU A 348 -7.86 3.53 6.72
N ALA A 349 -6.74 4.07 6.22
CA ALA A 349 -6.53 4.28 4.79
C ALA A 349 -6.52 2.97 4.00
N LEU A 350 -5.96 1.89 4.56
CA LEU A 350 -5.96 0.55 3.96
C LEU A 350 -7.36 -0.07 3.92
N ASP A 351 -8.15 0.12 4.98
CA ASP A 351 -9.55 -0.30 5.01
C ASP A 351 -10.39 0.47 3.99
N LEU A 352 -10.21 1.79 3.91
CA LEU A 352 -10.87 2.63 2.90
C LEU A 352 -10.47 2.22 1.48
N ARG A 353 -9.22 1.79 1.24
CA ARG A 353 -8.79 1.26 -0.06
C ARG A 353 -9.57 0.00 -0.43
N ALA A 354 -9.65 -0.98 0.48
CA ALA A 354 -10.38 -2.22 0.25
C ALA A 354 -11.86 -1.94 -0.07
N LEU A 355 -12.49 -1.08 0.74
CA LEU A 355 -13.88 -0.68 0.59
C LEU A 355 -14.15 0.09 -0.71
N ARG A 356 -13.24 0.97 -1.13
CA ARG A 356 -13.33 1.65 -2.44
C ARG A 356 -13.23 0.67 -3.60
N SER A 357 -12.37 -0.34 -3.49
CA SER A 357 -12.25 -1.41 -4.49
C SER A 357 -13.55 -2.21 -4.60
N GLU A 358 -14.13 -2.60 -3.46
CA GLU A 358 -15.43 -3.28 -3.40
C GLU A 358 -16.54 -2.42 -4.02
N ALA A 359 -16.56 -1.11 -3.72
CA ALA A 359 -17.57 -0.19 -4.21
C ALA A 359 -17.52 -0.02 -5.74
N LEU A 360 -16.33 -0.02 -6.36
CA LEU A 360 -16.18 0.03 -7.82
C LEU A 360 -16.67 -1.26 -8.50
N ILE A 361 -16.41 -2.42 -7.88
CA ILE A 361 -16.94 -3.72 -8.38
C ILE A 361 -18.46 -3.69 -8.29
N ALA A 362 -19.01 -3.33 -7.13
CA ALA A 362 -20.44 -3.26 -6.88
C ALA A 362 -21.15 -2.29 -7.84
N LEU A 363 -20.55 -1.12 -8.11
CA LEU A 363 -21.08 -0.16 -9.10
C LEU A 363 -21.21 -0.80 -10.48
N ALA A 364 -20.14 -1.43 -10.98
CA ALA A 364 -20.15 -2.05 -12.30
C ALA A 364 -21.14 -3.23 -12.39
N GLU A 365 -21.28 -4.02 -11.32
CA GLU A 365 -22.24 -5.13 -11.24
C GLU A 365 -23.70 -4.66 -11.23
N VAL A 366 -24.01 -3.67 -10.39
CA VAL A 366 -25.36 -3.13 -10.23
C VAL A 366 -25.85 -2.50 -11.52
N ASP A 367 -24.99 -1.72 -12.15
CA ASP A 367 -25.30 -1.03 -13.40
C ASP A 367 -25.44 -2.01 -14.57
N ALA A 368 -24.52 -2.98 -14.71
CA ALA A 368 -24.65 -4.03 -15.72
C ALA A 368 -25.94 -4.85 -15.53
N ALA A 369 -26.29 -5.20 -14.29
CA ALA A 369 -27.53 -5.91 -14.00
C ALA A 369 -28.78 -5.08 -14.36
N ARG A 370 -28.74 -3.75 -14.12
CA ARG A 370 -29.83 -2.83 -14.48
C ARG A 370 -30.01 -2.73 -15.99
N ALA A 371 -28.91 -2.62 -16.74
CA ALA A 371 -28.90 -2.57 -18.18
C ALA A 371 -29.44 -3.86 -18.82
N GLU A 372 -29.15 -5.01 -18.21
CA GLU A 372 -29.58 -6.33 -18.72
C GLU A 372 -31.03 -6.68 -18.37
N LYS A 373 -31.43 -6.43 -17.12
CA LYS A 373 -32.71 -6.92 -16.57
C LYS A 373 -33.81 -5.87 -16.58
N GLY A 374 -33.48 -4.62 -16.88
CA GLY A 374 -34.42 -3.50 -16.84
C GLY A 374 -34.84 -3.07 -15.43
N GLN A 375 -34.27 -3.66 -14.38
CA GLN A 375 -34.60 -3.40 -12.97
C GLN A 375 -33.33 -3.38 -12.13
N TRP A 376 -33.32 -2.54 -11.10
CA TRP A 376 -32.24 -2.53 -10.12
C TRP A 376 -32.20 -3.86 -9.34
N PRO A 377 -31.01 -4.40 -9.04
CA PRO A 377 -30.92 -5.59 -8.21
C PRO A 377 -31.43 -5.29 -6.79
N ARG A 378 -32.05 -6.27 -6.14
CA ARG A 378 -32.58 -6.12 -4.77
C ARG A 378 -31.49 -6.16 -3.70
N ALA A 379 -30.31 -6.67 -4.04
CA ALA A 379 -29.15 -6.79 -3.18
C ALA A 379 -27.88 -6.77 -4.05
N LEU A 380 -26.74 -6.43 -3.45
CA LEU A 380 -25.43 -6.51 -4.11
C LEU A 380 -25.12 -7.98 -4.45
N MET A 381 -24.60 -8.23 -5.65
CA MET A 381 -24.25 -9.59 -6.10
C MET A 381 -22.96 -10.08 -5.46
N THR A 382 -22.06 -9.15 -5.16
CA THR A 382 -20.81 -9.34 -4.43
C THR A 382 -21.07 -9.78 -2.99
N ARG A 383 -20.21 -10.65 -2.43
CA ARG A 383 -20.20 -11.03 -0.99
C ARG A 383 -19.68 -9.89 -0.09
N THR A 384 -19.90 -8.65 -0.48
CA THR A 384 -19.42 -7.46 0.24
C THR A 384 -20.39 -7.19 1.38
N THR A 385 -20.06 -7.71 2.57
CA THR A 385 -20.82 -7.45 3.80
C THR A 385 -20.72 -5.99 4.28
N SER A 386 -19.85 -5.21 3.64
CA SER A 386 -19.47 -3.84 4.01
C SER A 386 -20.25 -2.76 3.26
N LEU A 387 -21.05 -3.13 2.25
CA LEU A 387 -21.78 -2.21 1.38
C LEU A 387 -23.29 -2.50 1.38
N VAL A 388 -24.08 -1.45 1.22
CA VAL A 388 -25.54 -1.52 1.07
C VAL A 388 -25.98 -0.76 -0.19
N LEU A 389 -27.03 -1.27 -0.81
CA LEU A 389 -27.67 -0.66 -1.98
C LEU A 389 -29.00 -0.03 -1.54
N GLU A 390 -29.12 1.28 -1.75
CA GLU A 390 -30.30 2.07 -1.41
C GLU A 390 -30.93 2.62 -2.69
N PRO A 391 -32.18 2.23 -3.04
CA PRO A 391 -32.86 2.82 -4.19
C PRO A 391 -33.23 4.28 -3.91
N VAL A 392 -32.95 5.16 -4.87
CA VAL A 392 -33.39 6.57 -4.83
C VAL A 392 -34.68 6.70 -5.64
N ASP A 393 -34.64 6.27 -6.90
CA ASP A 393 -35.78 6.22 -7.81
C ASP A 393 -35.57 5.17 -8.93
N ASP A 394 -36.43 5.17 -9.96
CA ASP A 394 -36.35 4.22 -11.08
C ASP A 394 -35.11 4.41 -11.99
N ALA A 395 -34.48 5.58 -11.90
CA ALA A 395 -33.31 5.97 -12.70
C ALA A 395 -32.01 5.99 -11.89
N GLN A 396 -32.05 5.92 -10.56
CA GLN A 396 -30.88 6.06 -9.70
C GLN A 396 -30.90 5.14 -8.47
N VAL A 397 -29.72 4.63 -8.13
CA VAL A 397 -29.45 3.92 -6.87
C VAL A 397 -28.17 4.45 -6.23
N VAL A 398 -28.07 4.31 -4.92
CA VAL A 398 -26.90 4.74 -4.16
C VAL A 398 -26.25 3.54 -3.47
N ILE A 399 -24.94 3.40 -3.64
CA ILE A 399 -24.11 2.43 -2.93
C ILE A 399 -23.42 3.14 -1.77
N ARG A 400 -23.62 2.64 -0.55
CA ARG A 400 -23.03 3.22 0.68
C ARG A 400 -22.32 2.16 1.51
N SER A 401 -21.31 2.60 2.26
CA SER A 401 -20.71 1.78 3.32
C SER A 401 -21.64 1.64 4.50
N CYS A 402 -21.77 0.43 5.04
CA CYS A 402 -22.39 0.18 6.34
C CYS A 402 -21.35 -0.02 7.47
N VAL A 403 -20.05 0.11 7.16
CA VAL A 403 -18.97 -0.05 8.14
C VAL A 403 -18.84 1.21 8.99
N ARG A 404 -19.00 1.06 10.30
CA ARG A 404 -18.93 2.18 11.25
C ARG A 404 -17.54 2.82 11.24
N GLY A 405 -17.49 4.14 11.10
CA GLY A 405 -16.24 4.90 11.08
C GLY A 405 -15.49 4.89 9.74
N LEU A 406 -15.97 4.13 8.75
CA LEU A 406 -15.40 4.07 7.41
C LEU A 406 -16.47 4.45 6.38
N THR A 407 -16.57 5.74 6.08
CA THR A 407 -17.54 6.28 5.12
C THR A 407 -16.81 6.84 3.90
N PRO A 408 -16.47 6.02 2.88
CA PRO A 408 -16.23 6.59 1.56
C PRO A 408 -17.48 7.36 1.13
N GLU A 409 -17.31 8.33 0.25
CA GLU A 409 -18.45 9.07 -0.29
C GLU A 409 -19.43 8.08 -0.94
N ALA A 410 -20.71 8.36 -0.88
CA ALA A 410 -21.70 7.49 -1.50
C ALA A 410 -21.56 7.52 -3.02
N LEU A 411 -21.58 6.36 -3.67
CA LEU A 411 -21.59 6.28 -5.13
C LEU A 411 -23.02 6.32 -5.62
N LEU A 412 -23.35 7.33 -6.43
CA LEU A 412 -24.58 7.39 -7.19
C LEU A 412 -24.38 6.63 -8.50
N VAL A 413 -25.26 5.67 -8.78
CA VAL A 413 -25.29 4.94 -10.04
C VAL A 413 -26.49 5.39 -10.83
N THR A 414 -26.28 5.79 -12.08
CA THR A 414 -27.34 6.27 -12.96
C THR A 414 -27.67 5.21 -14.01
N ALA A 415 -28.95 4.93 -14.22
CA ALA A 415 -29.35 4.00 -15.27
C ALA A 415 -28.88 4.49 -16.64
N ASP A 416 -28.26 3.60 -17.41
CA ASP A 416 -27.97 3.83 -18.82
C ASP A 416 -29.25 4.32 -19.53
N ARG A 417 -29.18 5.51 -20.14
CA ARG A 417 -30.31 6.01 -20.94
C ARG A 417 -30.54 5.02 -22.07
N PRO A 418 -31.80 4.62 -22.37
CA PRO A 418 -32.08 3.78 -23.52
C PRO A 418 -31.48 4.49 -24.73
N ALA A 419 -30.59 3.78 -25.45
CA ALA A 419 -30.02 4.28 -26.69
C ALA A 419 -31.20 4.79 -27.52
N ALA A 420 -31.20 6.09 -27.82
CA ALA A 420 -32.21 6.64 -28.71
C ALA A 420 -32.11 5.81 -29.99
N LEU A 421 -33.06 4.90 -30.19
CA LEU A 421 -33.26 4.22 -31.45
C LEU A 421 -33.23 5.34 -32.47
N GLN A 422 -32.16 5.39 -33.26
CA GLN A 422 -32.14 6.19 -34.47
C GLN A 422 -33.43 5.81 -35.16
N GLN A 423 -34.39 6.74 -35.13
CA GLN A 423 -35.54 6.70 -36.00
C GLN A 423 -34.93 6.74 -37.39
N VAL A 424 -34.67 5.55 -37.94
CA VAL A 424 -34.68 5.32 -39.38
C VAL A 424 -36.09 5.74 -39.75
N ARG A 425 -36.22 7.04 -40.07
CA ARG A 425 -37.33 7.56 -40.83
C ARG A 425 -37.27 6.83 -42.15
N ASP A 426 -37.95 5.71 -42.22
CA ASP A 426 -38.62 5.33 -43.45
C ASP A 426 -39.61 6.47 -43.75
N GLN A 427 -39.14 7.44 -44.54
CA GLN A 427 -40.04 8.31 -45.28
C GLN A 427 -40.47 7.54 -46.55
N PRO A 428 -41.78 7.63 -46.89
CA PRO A 428 -42.44 6.74 -47.84
C PRO A 428 -41.96 6.87 -49.29
#